data_AF-A0A6M1PG44-F1
#
_entry.id   AF-A0A6M1PG44-F1
#
_cell.length_a   1.000
_cell.length_b   1.000
_cell.length_c   1.000
_cell.angle_alpha   90.00
_cell.angle_beta   90.00
_cell.angle_gamma   90.00
#
_symmetry.space_group_name_H-M   'P 1'
#
loop_
_entity.id
_entity.type
_entity.pdbx_description
1 polymer ?
#
loop_
_entity_poly.entity_id
_entity_poly.type
_entity_poly.pdbx_seq_one_letter_code
_entity_poly.pdbx_strand_id
1 'polypeptide(L)'
;MGSVKIDVDKGARTYEVKYALNDAAGVKKLLRDRHHVSSARFTGDYNAVDTLIDLYSAINSAGLTEAQAETVAWVSGADLTQQQAADIMCVTRQAVAKTYDLACEKIAAVYKRWEYGEITVEYALDDETTEEEAA
;
A
#
# COMPACT_ATOMS: atom_id res chain seq x y z
N MET A 1 -3.35 -32.96 -20.63
CA MET A 1 -2.44 -32.05 -19.90
C MET A 1 -3.10 -31.76 -18.55
N GLY A 2 -2.44 -32.11 -17.44
CA GLY A 2 -3.03 -31.97 -16.10
C GLY A 2 -3.26 -30.51 -15.74
N SER A 3 -4.46 -30.18 -15.28
CA SER A 3 -4.75 -28.85 -14.73
C SER A 3 -4.02 -28.72 -13.39
N VAL A 4 -2.89 -28.03 -13.37
CA VAL A 4 -2.31 -27.58 -12.11
C VAL A 4 -3.24 -26.50 -11.58
N LYS A 5 -3.85 -26.74 -10.40
CA LYS A 5 -4.64 -25.71 -9.70
C LYS A 5 -3.67 -24.65 -9.19
N ILE A 6 -3.43 -23.62 -10.00
CA ILE A 6 -2.64 -22.46 -9.61
C ILE A 6 -3.58 -21.50 -8.89
N ASP A 7 -3.25 -21.18 -7.65
CA ASP A 7 -3.92 -20.14 -6.87
C ASP A 7 -3.53 -18.77 -7.44
N VAL A 8 -4.42 -18.20 -8.25
CA VAL A 8 -4.19 -16.92 -8.94
C VAL A 8 -4.20 -15.76 -7.94
N ASP A 9 -4.95 -15.87 -6.84
CA ASP A 9 -5.15 -14.83 -5.83
C ASP A 9 -4.05 -14.80 -4.76
N LYS A 10 -3.15 -15.78 -4.77
CA LYS A 10 -2.02 -15.84 -3.83
C LYS A 10 -1.12 -14.60 -3.95
N GLY A 11 -0.92 -14.11 -5.16
CA GLY A 11 -0.10 -12.91 -5.41
C GLY A 11 -0.74 -11.66 -4.79
N ALA A 12 -2.01 -11.40 -5.12
CA ALA A 12 -2.77 -10.28 -4.57
C ALA A 12 -2.72 -10.25 -3.03
N ARG A 13 -3.03 -11.38 -2.38
CA ARG A 13 -2.96 -11.52 -0.92
C ARG A 13 -1.57 -11.24 -0.35
N THR A 14 -0.52 -11.61 -1.07
CA THR A 14 0.87 -11.33 -0.62
C THR A 14 1.14 -9.83 -0.60
N TYR A 15 0.70 -9.08 -1.63
CA TYR A 15 0.87 -7.63 -1.68
C TYR A 15 0.03 -6.90 -0.64
N GLU A 16 -1.23 -7.32 -0.47
CA GLU A 16 -2.14 -6.79 0.55
C GLU A 16 -1.55 -6.92 1.96
N VAL A 17 -1.08 -8.12 2.32
CA VAL A 17 -0.48 -8.37 3.65
C VAL A 17 0.87 -7.66 3.78
N LYS A 18 1.71 -7.68 2.74
CA LYS A 18 3.07 -7.11 2.80
C LYS A 18 3.04 -5.60 3.03
N TYR A 19 2.10 -4.91 2.39
CA TYR A 19 2.05 -3.46 2.40
C TYR A 19 0.97 -2.88 3.29
N ALA A 20 -0.11 -3.60 3.65
CA ALA A 20 -1.17 -3.08 4.53
C ALA A 20 -1.54 -1.61 4.20
N LEU A 21 -2.06 -1.40 2.98
CA LEU A 21 -2.19 -0.06 2.36
C LEU A 21 -3.23 0.85 3.04
N ASN A 22 -3.99 0.32 3.99
CA ASN A 22 -4.88 1.07 4.85
C ASN A 22 -4.16 1.95 5.90
N ASP A 23 -2.85 1.77 6.08
CA ASP A 23 -2.02 2.58 6.97
C ASP A 23 -0.91 3.37 6.23
N ALA A 24 -0.57 4.53 6.79
CA ALA A 24 0.46 5.42 6.25
C ALA A 24 1.84 4.74 6.21
N ALA A 25 2.17 3.91 7.21
CA ALA A 25 3.44 3.16 7.22
C ALA A 25 3.49 2.15 6.06
N GLY A 26 2.34 1.56 5.74
CA GLY A 26 2.16 0.65 4.63
C GLY A 26 2.39 1.29 3.26
N VAL A 27 1.73 2.43 3.03
CA VAL A 27 1.94 3.26 1.84
C VAL A 27 3.39 3.70 1.72
N LYS A 28 4.02 4.11 2.83
CA LYS A 28 5.43 4.51 2.84
C LYS A 28 6.37 3.40 2.39
N LYS A 29 6.06 2.17 2.79
CA LYS A 29 6.80 0.97 2.39
C LYS A 29 6.60 0.68 0.90
N LEU A 30 5.37 0.79 0.39
CA LEU A 30 5.09 0.61 -1.04
C LEU A 30 5.80 1.67 -1.90
N LEU A 31 5.75 2.94 -1.49
CA LEU A 31 6.43 4.04 -2.18
C LEU A 31 7.95 3.85 -2.23
N ARG A 32 8.56 3.34 -1.16
CA ARG A 32 9.99 2.99 -1.14
C ARG A 32 10.31 1.81 -2.06
N ASP A 33 9.49 0.77 -2.02
CA ASP A 33 9.68 -0.43 -2.83
C ASP A 33 9.21 -0.26 -4.29
N ARG A 34 8.74 0.93 -4.68
CA ARG A 34 8.09 1.18 -5.98
C ARG A 34 8.91 0.70 -7.16
N HIS A 35 10.23 0.89 -7.13
CA HIS A 35 11.12 0.44 -8.20
C HIS A 35 11.21 -1.10 -8.28
N HIS A 36 11.17 -1.77 -7.13
CA HIS A 36 11.15 -3.23 -7.06
C HIS A 36 9.81 -3.81 -7.53
N VAL A 37 8.69 -3.22 -7.11
CA VAL A 37 7.37 -3.62 -7.62
C VAL A 37 7.27 -3.36 -9.12
N SER A 38 7.84 -2.24 -9.59
CA SER A 38 7.88 -1.93 -11.03
C SER A 38 8.70 -2.91 -11.84
N SER A 39 9.80 -3.44 -11.30
CA SER A 39 10.60 -4.45 -12.01
C SER A 39 9.90 -5.82 -12.04
N ALA A 40 9.15 -6.18 -10.99
CA ALA A 40 8.37 -7.42 -10.93
C ALA A 40 7.31 -7.55 -12.04
N ARG A 41 6.81 -6.43 -12.56
CA ARG A 41 5.90 -6.41 -13.73
C ARG A 41 6.51 -7.09 -14.96
N PHE A 42 7.83 -6.96 -15.14
CA PHE A 42 8.52 -7.55 -16.30
C PHE A 42 8.82 -9.04 -16.11
N THR A 43 8.67 -9.57 -14.89
CA THR A 43 8.86 -10.99 -14.59
C THR A 43 7.57 -11.80 -14.65
N GLY A 44 6.46 -11.20 -15.10
CA GLY A 44 5.16 -11.87 -15.22
C GLY A 44 4.29 -11.80 -13.96
N ASP A 45 4.65 -10.96 -12.98
CA ASP A 45 3.79 -10.70 -11.82
C ASP A 45 2.74 -9.63 -12.18
N TYR A 46 1.55 -10.10 -12.59
CA TYR A 46 0.44 -9.22 -12.93
C TYR A 46 -0.09 -8.44 -11.72
N ASN A 47 -0.03 -9.00 -10.51
CA ASN A 47 -0.49 -8.31 -9.29
C ASN A 47 0.39 -7.09 -8.97
N ALA A 48 1.67 -7.12 -9.36
CA ALA A 48 2.55 -5.95 -9.27
C ALA A 48 2.07 -4.80 -10.17
N VAL A 49 1.48 -5.12 -11.33
CA VAL A 49 0.90 -4.12 -12.24
C VAL A 49 -0.32 -3.48 -11.58
N ASP A 50 -1.24 -4.29 -11.05
CA ASP A 50 -2.46 -3.83 -10.40
C ASP A 50 -2.14 -2.94 -9.20
N THR A 51 -1.23 -3.37 -8.33
CA THR A 51 -0.77 -2.59 -7.17
C THR A 51 -0.23 -1.20 -7.58
N LEU A 52 0.47 -1.11 -8.72
CA LEU A 52 1.02 0.15 -9.21
C LEU A 52 -0.03 1.05 -9.87
N ILE A 53 -1.02 0.46 -10.53
CA ILE A 53 -2.19 1.17 -11.06
C ILE A 53 -3.00 1.75 -9.91
N ASP A 54 -3.23 0.96 -8.86
CA ASP A 54 -3.94 1.40 -7.66
C ASP A 54 -3.18 2.51 -6.96
N LEU A 55 -1.86 2.40 -6.83
CA LEU A 55 -1.02 3.46 -6.26
C LEU A 55 -1.12 4.76 -7.05
N TYR A 56 -1.08 4.68 -8.38
CA TYR A 56 -1.25 5.85 -9.24
C TYR A 56 -2.63 6.50 -9.06
N SER A 57 -3.68 5.68 -9.05
CA SER A 57 -5.06 6.14 -8.81
C SER A 57 -5.23 6.75 -7.42
N ALA A 58 -4.60 6.18 -6.40
CA ALA A 58 -4.66 6.66 -5.03
C ALA A 58 -3.94 8.01 -4.89
N ILE A 59 -2.74 8.17 -5.46
CA ILE A 59 -2.00 9.44 -5.48
C ILE A 59 -2.83 10.54 -6.16
N ASN A 60 -3.46 10.23 -7.30
CA ASN A 60 -4.27 11.20 -8.04
C ASN A 60 -5.55 11.59 -7.28
N SER A 61 -6.12 10.67 -6.50
CA SER A 61 -7.35 10.88 -5.74
C SER A 61 -7.12 11.47 -4.34
N ALA A 62 -5.89 11.49 -3.85
CA ALA A 62 -5.54 11.89 -2.48
C ALA A 62 -5.62 13.40 -2.21
N GLY A 63 -5.81 14.24 -3.23
CA GLY A 63 -5.87 15.70 -3.05
C GLY A 63 -4.59 16.26 -2.44
N LEU A 64 -3.43 15.79 -2.93
CA LEU A 64 -2.12 16.27 -2.51
C LEU A 64 -1.95 17.73 -2.92
N THR A 65 -1.31 18.53 -2.07
CA THR A 65 -0.84 19.85 -2.47
C THR A 65 0.33 19.71 -3.45
N GLU A 66 0.64 20.77 -4.21
CA GLU A 66 1.79 20.76 -5.12
C GLU A 66 3.09 20.38 -4.40
N ALA A 67 3.36 20.97 -3.22
CA ALA A 67 4.52 20.64 -2.41
C ALA A 67 4.54 19.17 -1.93
N GLN A 68 3.38 18.58 -1.64
CA GLN A 68 3.26 17.17 -1.26
C GLN A 68 3.54 16.25 -2.45
N ALA A 69 2.93 16.54 -3.60
CA ALA A 69 3.14 15.78 -4.83
C ALA A 69 4.60 15.86 -5.29
N GLU A 70 5.20 17.05 -5.24
CA GLU A 70 6.60 17.27 -5.56
C GLU A 70 7.52 16.49 -4.60
N THR A 71 7.25 16.54 -3.29
CA THR A 71 8.04 15.78 -2.31
C THR A 71 7.99 14.27 -2.59
N VAL A 72 6.81 13.72 -2.90
CA VAL A 72 6.66 12.30 -3.26
C VAL A 72 7.37 11.98 -4.58
N ALA A 73 7.31 12.87 -5.56
CA ALA A 73 7.99 12.69 -6.84
C ALA A 73 9.52 12.63 -6.66
N TRP A 74 10.11 13.52 -5.86
CA TRP A 74 11.55 13.50 -5.61
C TRP A 74 11.99 12.29 -4.80
N VAL A 75 11.31 12.00 -3.69
CA VAL A 75 11.73 10.95 -2.75
C VAL A 75 11.43 9.55 -3.30
N SER A 76 10.25 9.32 -3.87
CA SER A 76 9.81 7.98 -4.31
C SER A 76 9.84 7.79 -5.81
N GLY A 77 9.79 8.86 -6.60
CA GLY A 77 9.86 8.79 -8.05
C GLY A 77 11.29 8.79 -8.57
N ALA A 78 12.12 9.69 -8.04
CA ALA A 78 13.53 9.85 -8.42
C ALA A 78 14.51 9.16 -7.44
N ASP A 79 14.01 8.47 -6.42
CA ASP A 79 14.79 7.77 -5.39
C ASP A 79 15.83 8.65 -4.69
N LEU A 80 15.50 9.94 -4.52
CA LEU A 80 16.36 10.89 -3.83
C LEU A 80 16.22 10.77 -2.32
N THR A 81 17.32 10.99 -1.61
CA THR A 81 17.25 11.15 -0.16
C THR A 81 16.45 12.40 0.21
N GLN A 82 15.83 12.39 1.39
CA GLN A 82 15.12 13.57 1.91
C GLN A 82 15.99 14.83 1.99
N GLN A 83 17.31 14.65 2.19
CA GLN A 83 18.25 15.77 2.19
C GLN A 83 18.40 16.37 0.78
N GLN A 84 18.62 15.53 -0.23
CA GLN A 84 18.71 15.99 -1.62
C GLN A 84 17.41 16.64 -2.09
N ALA A 85 16.26 16.07 -1.73
CA ALA A 85 14.96 16.68 -2.02
C ALA A 85 14.81 18.05 -1.34
N ALA A 86 15.28 18.19 -0.09
CA ALA A 86 15.27 19.45 0.63
C ALA A 86 16.15 20.51 -0.04
N ASP A 87 17.33 20.11 -0.53
CA ASP A 87 18.26 20.99 -1.23
C ASP A 87 17.65 21.48 -2.57
N ILE A 88 16.94 20.60 -3.30
CA ILE A 88 16.24 20.95 -4.55
C ILE A 88 15.05 21.90 -4.29
N MET A 89 14.27 21.60 -3.25
CA MET A 89 13.07 22.35 -2.90
C MET A 89 13.37 23.62 -2.08
N CYS A 90 14.65 23.88 -1.74
CA CYS A 90 15.09 25.00 -0.90
C CYS A 90 14.38 25.06 0.47
N VAL A 91 14.12 23.90 1.08
CA VAL A 91 13.47 23.77 2.39
C VAL A 91 14.35 22.97 3.36
N THR A 92 13.92 22.84 4.62
CA THR A 92 14.63 22.00 5.58
C THR A 92 14.30 20.53 5.36
N ARG A 93 15.24 19.63 5.68
CA ARG A 93 15.00 18.18 5.68
C ARG A 93 13.80 17.78 6.55
N GLN A 94 13.62 18.43 7.71
CA GLN A 94 12.47 18.16 8.58
C GLN A 94 11.14 18.55 7.91
N ALA A 95 11.12 19.64 7.13
CA ALA A 95 9.94 20.02 6.37
C ALA A 95 9.61 18.97 5.31
N VAL A 96 10.60 18.47 4.56
CA VAL A 96 10.41 17.38 3.58
C VAL A 96 9.86 16.12 4.25
N ALA A 97 10.44 15.71 5.39
CA ALA A 97 9.98 14.53 6.12
C ALA A 97 8.50 14.67 6.53
N LYS A 98 8.13 15.81 7.12
CA LYS A 98 6.74 16.07 7.52
C LYS A 98 5.79 16.13 6.32
N THR A 99 6.18 16.79 5.24
CA THR A 99 5.37 16.89 4.02
C THR A 99 5.15 15.52 3.38
N TYR A 100 6.19 14.68 3.35
CA TYR A 100 6.12 13.32 2.86
C TYR A 100 5.20 12.43 3.72
N ASP A 101 5.30 12.55 5.05
CA ASP A 101 4.44 11.79 5.97
C ASP A 101 2.97 12.17 5.80
N LEU A 102 2.66 13.47 5.72
CA LEU A 102 1.30 13.97 5.43
C LEU A 102 0.77 13.50 4.07
N ALA A 103 1.65 13.40 3.06
CA ALA A 103 1.27 12.86 1.76
C ALA A 103 0.91 11.37 1.86
N CYS A 104 1.69 10.59 2.61
CA CYS A 104 1.42 9.16 2.85
C CYS A 104 0.10 8.96 3.60
N GLU A 105 -0.22 9.77 4.60
CA GLU A 105 -1.49 9.72 5.32
C GLU A 105 -2.69 9.96 4.41
N LYS A 106 -2.61 10.96 3.51
CA LYS A 106 -3.67 11.23 2.55
C LYS A 106 -3.87 10.09 1.55
N ILE A 107 -2.79 9.48 1.07
CA ILE A 107 -2.86 8.33 0.18
C ILE A 107 -3.47 7.12 0.91
N ALA A 108 -3.05 6.86 2.15
CA ALA A 108 -3.62 5.79 2.97
C ALA A 108 -5.12 5.99 3.23
N ALA A 109 -5.57 7.24 3.41
CA ALA A 109 -7.00 7.55 3.55
C ALA A 109 -7.82 7.16 2.30
N VAL A 110 -7.23 7.26 1.10
CA VAL A 110 -7.89 6.79 -0.14
C VAL A 110 -8.00 5.26 -0.13
N TYR A 111 -6.92 4.57 0.19
CA TYR A 111 -6.94 3.10 0.28
C TYR A 111 -7.92 2.59 1.34
N LYS A 112 -7.98 3.26 2.50
CA LYS A 112 -8.95 2.95 3.54
C LYS A 112 -10.39 3.15 3.06
N ARG A 113 -10.67 4.18 2.28
CA ARG A 113 -11.99 4.40 1.66
C ARG A 113 -12.36 3.31 0.66
N TRP A 114 -11.36 2.70 0.02
CA TRP A 114 -11.56 1.56 -0.88
C TRP A 114 -11.58 0.21 -0.15
N GLU A 115 -11.56 0.23 1.19
CA GLU A 115 -11.53 -0.97 2.05
C GLU A 115 -10.34 -1.90 1.72
N TYR A 116 -9.24 -1.33 1.21
CA TYR A 116 -8.11 -2.11 0.75
C TYR A 116 -7.40 -2.78 1.93
N GLY A 117 -7.33 -4.12 1.91
CA GLY A 117 -6.72 -4.91 2.97
C GLY A 117 -7.56 -5.03 4.26
N GLU A 118 -8.84 -4.64 4.22
CA GLU A 118 -9.78 -4.92 5.30
C GLU A 118 -10.26 -6.37 5.19
N ILE A 119 -9.93 -7.20 6.18
CA ILE A 119 -10.38 -8.60 6.26
C ILE A 119 -11.44 -8.69 7.35
N THR A 120 -12.70 -8.79 6.96
CA THR A 120 -13.82 -9.02 7.88
C THR A 120 -14.02 -10.52 8.04
N VAL A 121 -13.80 -11.05 9.25
CA VAL A 121 -14.09 -12.45 9.58
C VAL A 121 -15.35 -12.48 10.44
N GLU A 122 -16.47 -12.89 9.85
CA GLU A 122 -17.69 -13.17 10.59
C GLU A 122 -17.65 -14.61 11.09
N TYR A 123 -17.71 -14.79 12.41
CA TYR A 123 -17.90 -16.10 13.01
C TYR A 123 -19.40 -16.34 13.19
N ALA A 124 -19.95 -17.32 12.47
CA ALA A 124 -21.22 -17.92 12.86
C ALA A 124 -20.95 -18.74 14.13
N LEU A 125 -21.43 -18.25 15.27
CA LEU A 125 -21.52 -19.08 16.47
C LEU A 125 -22.73 -19.99 16.27
N ASP A 126 -22.48 -21.24 15.94
CA ASP A 126 -23.52 -22.27 15.99
C ASP A 126 -23.81 -22.54 17.48
N ASP A 127 -24.99 -22.11 17.95
CA ASP A 127 -25.49 -22.22 19.34
C ASP A 127 -25.77 -23.68 19.80
N GLU A 128 -25.12 -24.69 19.23
CA GLU A 128 -25.31 -26.10 19.61
C GLU A 128 -24.02 -26.72 20.12
N THR A 129 -23.71 -26.52 21.40
CA THR A 129 -23.04 -27.51 22.29
C THR A 129 -23.05 -27.02 23.74
N THR A 130 -24.24 -26.89 24.32
CA THR A 130 -24.41 -26.92 25.78
C THR A 130 -25.45 -27.97 26.17
N GLU A 131 -25.11 -29.24 25.95
CA GLU A 131 -25.73 -30.37 26.65
C GLU A 131 -24.55 -31.21 27.19
N GLU A 132 -24.22 -31.08 28.48
CA GLU A 132 -24.74 -31.90 29.57
C GLU A 132 -23.99 -33.25 29.68
N GLU A 133 -22.85 -33.25 30.36
CA GLU A 133 -22.36 -34.44 31.07
C GLU A 133 -22.16 -34.07 32.55
N ALA A 134 -23.29 -34.01 33.26
CA ALA A 134 -23.36 -34.19 34.70
C ALA A 134 -24.23 -35.42 34.98
N ALA A 135 -23.61 -36.61 34.96
CA ALA A 135 -24.09 -37.81 35.66
C ALA A 135 -22.95 -38.84 35.80
#